data_AF-A0A975R367-F1
#
_entry.id   AF-A0A975R367-F1
#
_cell.length_a   1.000
_cell.length_b   1.000
_cell.length_c   1.000
_cell.angle_alpha   90.00
_cell.angle_beta   90.00
_cell.angle_gamma   90.00
#
_symmetry.space_group_name_H-M   'P 1'
#
loop_
_entity.id
_entity.type
_entity.pdbx_description
1 polymer ?
#
loop_
_entity_poly.entity_id
_entity_poly.type
_entity_poly.pdbx_seq_one_letter_code
_entity_poly.pdbx_strand_id
1 'polypeptide(L)'
;MDWSLLMFGVALVAISYSGYRRPERDVKGVVGWQKRLSELKAGADEKYFEERRQLEAYPPPKHMTANKLKRVSMLGMSLGLAFILAAIFR
;
A
#
# COMPACT_ATOMS: atom_id res chain seq x y z
N MET A 1 -19.21 -13.63 24.22
CA MET A 1 -18.03 -13.66 23.35
C MET A 1 -18.46 -13.88 21.91
N ASP A 2 -18.41 -12.84 21.10
CA ASP A 2 -18.79 -12.87 19.68
C ASP A 2 -17.61 -13.31 18.80
N TRP A 3 -17.64 -14.57 18.37
CA TRP A 3 -16.59 -15.16 17.54
C TRP A 3 -16.46 -14.51 16.16
N SER A 4 -17.55 -14.00 15.59
CA SER A 4 -17.53 -13.39 14.26
C SER A 4 -16.76 -12.06 14.28
N LEU A 5 -17.03 -11.25 15.29
CA LEU A 5 -16.37 -9.95 15.51
C LEU A 5 -14.89 -10.13 15.88
N LEU A 6 -14.58 -11.17 16.66
CA LEU A 6 -13.20 -11.51 17.02
C LEU A 6 -12.38 -11.89 15.78
N MET A 7 -12.91 -12.78 14.92
CA MET A 7 -12.22 -13.19 13.68
C MET A 7 -12.04 -12.01 12.71
N PHE A 8 -13.05 -11.15 12.59
CA PHE A 8 -12.95 -9.93 11.79
C PHE A 8 -11.87 -8.98 12.32
N GLY A 9 -11.82 -8.75 13.63
CA GLY A 9 -10.79 -7.94 14.28
C GLY A 9 -9.38 -8.50 14.06
N VAL A 10 -9.19 -9.81 14.21
CA VAL A 10 -7.90 -10.49 13.95
C VAL A 10 -7.48 -10.35 12.48
N ALA A 11 -8.40 -10.58 11.54
CA ALA A 11 -8.13 -10.44 10.12
C ALA A 11 -7.74 -8.99 9.76
N LEU A 12 -8.44 -8.00 10.32
CA LEU A 12 -8.15 -6.58 10.08
C LEU A 12 -6.76 -6.20 10.60
N VAL A 13 -6.37 -6.69 11.78
CA VAL A 13 -5.02 -6.49 12.34
C VAL A 13 -3.97 -7.17 11.47
N ALA A 14 -4.20 -8.41 11.03
CA ALA A 14 -3.25 -9.15 10.19
C ALA A 14 -2.97 -8.45 8.86
N ILE A 15 -4.03 -7.98 8.18
CA ILE A 15 -3.92 -7.24 6.91
C ILE A 15 -3.18 -5.92 7.14
N SER A 16 -3.58 -5.17 8.16
CA SER A 16 -2.98 -3.87 8.48
C SER A 16 -1.50 -4.01 8.89
N TYR A 17 -1.14 -5.07 9.62
CA TYR A 17 0.25 -5.35 9.99
C TYR A 17 1.14 -5.59 8.76
N SER A 18 0.61 -6.27 7.74
CA SER A 18 1.35 -6.53 6.50
C SER A 18 1.73 -5.23 5.78
N GLY A 19 0.78 -4.28 5.67
CA GLY A 19 0.98 -2.95 5.10
C GLY A 19 1.93 -2.07 5.93
N TYR A 20 1.97 -2.25 7.25
CA TYR A 20 2.92 -1.55 8.12
C TYR A 20 4.35 -2.09 8.00
N ARG A 21 4.52 -3.41 7.85
CA ARG A 21 5.84 -4.07 7.86
C ARG A 21 6.59 -3.93 6.54
N ARG A 22 5.91 -3.87 5.40
CA ARG A 22 6.57 -3.80 4.07
C ARG A 22 6.12 -2.63 3.19
N PRO A 23 5.99 -1.39 3.71
CA PRO A 23 5.49 -0.27 2.94
C PRO A 23 6.43 0.12 1.82
N GLU A 24 7.74 -0.12 1.97
CA GLU A 24 8.70 0.11 0.90
C GLU A 24 8.60 -0.90 -0.23
N ARG A 25 8.17 -2.14 0.02
CA ARG A 25 8.06 -3.12 -1.06
C ARG A 25 6.90 -2.77 -2.00
N ASP A 26 5.83 -2.23 -1.42
CA ASP A 26 4.65 -1.78 -2.17
C ASP A 26 4.86 -0.41 -2.82
N VAL A 27 5.77 0.41 -2.29
CA VAL A 27 6.02 1.79 -2.77
C VAL A 27 7.27 1.92 -3.65
N LYS A 28 8.28 1.03 -3.53
CA LYS A 28 9.50 1.06 -4.37
C LYS A 28 9.18 0.91 -5.86
N GLY A 29 8.12 0.17 -6.20
CA GLY A 29 7.63 0.10 -7.59
C GLY A 29 7.21 1.47 -8.14
N VAL A 30 6.62 2.33 -7.30
CA VAL A 30 6.15 3.68 -7.67
C VAL A 30 7.30 4.65 -7.88
N VAL A 31 8.31 4.61 -7.00
CA VAL A 31 9.47 5.51 -7.06
C VAL A 31 10.39 5.16 -8.23
N GLY A 32 10.64 3.86 -8.45
CA GLY A 32 11.40 3.38 -9.60
C GLY A 32 10.70 3.71 -10.93
N TRP A 33 9.38 3.52 -10.99
CA TRP A 33 8.56 3.91 -12.13
C TRP A 33 8.63 5.42 -12.43
N GLN A 34 8.51 6.28 -11.41
CA GLN A 34 8.60 7.73 -11.58
C GLN A 34 9.99 8.16 -12.09
N LYS A 35 11.05 7.60 -11.51
CA LYS A 35 12.43 7.89 -11.92
C LYS A 35 12.67 7.47 -13.36
N ARG A 36 12.29 6.24 -13.73
CA ARG A 36 12.43 5.73 -15.10
C ARG A 36 11.63 6.56 -16.10
N LEU A 37 10.39 6.93 -15.76
CA LEU A 37 9.59 7.80 -16.61
C LEU A 37 10.25 9.17 -16.81
N SER A 38 10.83 9.75 -15.75
CA SER A 38 11.52 11.04 -15.82
C SER A 38 12.79 11.00 -16.69
N GLU A 39 13.57 9.91 -16.59
CA GLU A 39 14.74 9.66 -17.46
C GLU A 39 14.30 9.54 -18.92
N LEU A 40 13.22 8.80 -19.19
CA LEU A 40 12.64 8.69 -20.53
C LEU A 40 12.09 10.01 -21.07
N LYS A 41 11.63 10.93 -20.19
CA LYS A 41 11.20 12.27 -20.60
C LYS A 41 12.35 13.24 -20.86
N ALA A 42 13.50 13.05 -20.22
CA ALA A 42 14.65 13.93 -20.31
C ALA A 42 15.47 13.76 -21.60
N GLY A 43 15.04 12.91 -22.53
CA GLY A 43 15.69 12.71 -23.83
C GLY A 43 16.31 11.32 -24.02
N ALA A 44 15.75 10.28 -23.40
CA ALA A 44 16.17 8.92 -23.70
C ALA A 44 15.88 8.55 -25.16
N ASP A 45 16.72 7.66 -25.68
CA ASP A 45 16.72 7.14 -27.05
C ASP A 45 15.32 6.69 -27.53
N GLU A 46 14.99 6.93 -28.81
CA GLU A 46 13.69 6.58 -29.44
C GLU A 46 13.35 5.10 -29.29
N LYS A 47 14.37 4.25 -29.14
CA LYS A 47 14.23 2.82 -28.83
C LYS A 47 13.39 2.53 -27.57
N TYR A 48 13.26 3.49 -26.66
CA TYR A 48 12.49 3.35 -25.42
C TYR A 48 11.08 3.97 -25.48
N PHE A 49 10.60 4.35 -26.66
CA PHE A 49 9.28 4.97 -26.82
C PHE A 49 8.13 4.04 -26.38
N GLU A 50 8.21 2.75 -26.71
CA GLU A 50 7.23 1.75 -26.27
C GLU A 50 7.26 1.54 -24.76
N GLU A 51 8.45 1.51 -24.14
CA GLU A 51 8.62 1.42 -22.67
C GLU A 51 7.95 2.62 -21.99
N ARG A 52 8.17 3.83 -22.51
CA ARG A 52 7.54 5.06 -22.01
C ARG A 52 6.01 4.99 -22.11
N ARG A 53 5.49 4.51 -23.24
CA ARG A 53 4.04 4.38 -23.48
C ARG A 53 3.39 3.37 -22.54
N GLN A 54 4.05 2.24 -22.28
CA GLN A 54 3.59 1.24 -21.31
C GLN A 54 3.60 1.79 -19.88
N LEU A 55 4.66 2.51 -19.49
CA LEU A 55 4.74 3.15 -18.19
C LEU A 55 3.62 4.18 -18.03
N GLU A 56 3.37 5.02 -19.03
CA GLU A 56 2.29 6.02 -19.00
C GLU A 56 0.88 5.42 -19.01
N ALA A 57 0.68 4.25 -19.65
CA ALA A 57 -0.61 3.57 -19.69
C ALA A 57 -1.02 2.98 -18.32
N TYR A 58 -0.04 2.58 -17.49
CA TYR A 58 -0.28 1.99 -16.18
C TYR A 58 0.47 2.76 -15.07
N PRO A 59 0.01 3.98 -14.75
CA PRO A 59 0.61 4.73 -13.67
C PRO A 59 0.33 4.05 -12.33
N PRO A 60 1.34 3.83 -11.48
CA PRO A 60 1.12 3.41 -10.12
C PRO A 60 0.34 4.50 -9.36
N PRO A 61 -0.43 4.13 -8.33
CA PRO A 61 -1.23 5.08 -7.56
C PRO A 61 -0.34 6.17 -6.94
N LYS A 62 -0.38 7.38 -7.52
CA LYS A 62 0.45 8.55 -7.16
C LYS A 62 0.35 8.97 -5.69
N HIS A 63 -0.75 8.62 -5.03
CA HIS A 63 -1.12 9.08 -3.70
C HIS A 63 -0.65 8.14 -2.58
N MET A 64 -0.14 6.95 -2.91
CA MET A 64 0.24 5.93 -1.93
C MET A 64 1.74 6.02 -1.61
N THR A 65 2.08 6.93 -0.70
CA THR A 65 3.44 7.00 -0.13
C THR A 65 3.59 6.02 1.04
N ALA A 66 4.82 5.57 1.29
CA ALA A 66 5.12 4.66 2.40
C ALA A 66 4.63 5.22 3.75
N ASN A 67 4.70 6.53 3.94
CA ASN A 67 4.21 7.21 5.13
C ASN A 67 2.68 7.17 5.24
N LYS A 68 1.94 7.34 4.14
CA LYS A 68 0.48 7.22 4.15
C LYS A 68 0.04 5.77 4.40
N LEU A 69 0.70 4.80 3.76
CA LEU A 69 0.42 3.38 3.98
C LEU A 69 0.66 2.97 5.44
N LYS A 70 1.76 3.44 6.06
CA LYS A 70 2.01 3.23 7.50
C LYS A 70 0.92 3.84 8.38
N ARG A 71 0.45 5.06 8.08
CA ARG A 71 -0.62 5.73 8.86
C ARG A 71 -1.95 4.98 8.76
N VAL A 72 -2.36 4.61 7.55
CA VAL A 72 -3.59 3.83 7.33
C VAL A 72 -3.49 2.47 8.02
N SER A 73 -2.33 1.82 7.94
CA SER A 73 -2.07 0.55 8.62
C SER A 73 -2.14 0.68 10.14
N MET A 74 -1.58 1.74 10.73
CA MET A 74 -1.70 2.00 12.18
C MET A 74 -3.16 2.20 12.60
N LEU A 75 -3.94 2.95 11.83
CA LEU A 75 -5.37 3.15 12.10
C LEU A 75 -6.14 1.82 12.00
N GLY A 76 -5.87 1.02 10.96
CA GLY A 76 -6.45 -0.31 10.80
C GLY A 76 -6.12 -1.25 11.95
N MET A 77 -4.87 -1.25 12.44
CA MET A 77 -4.48 -2.03 13.62
C MET A 77 -5.21 -1.56 14.89
N SER A 78 -5.33 -0.25 15.12
CA SER A 78 -6.08 0.26 16.28
C SER A 78 -7.56 -0.11 16.24
N LEU A 79 -8.18 -0.05 15.05
CA LEU A 79 -9.58 -0.40 14.87
C LEU A 79 -9.82 -1.92 15.05
N GLY A 80 -8.90 -2.75 14.55
CA GLY A 80 -8.96 -4.19 14.71
C GLY A 80 -8.80 -4.63 16.18
N LEU A 81 -7.91 -3.98 16.93
CA LEU A 81 -7.79 -4.18 18.37
C LEU A 81 -9.07 -3.76 19.12
N ALA A 82 -9.69 -2.66 18.72
CA ALA A 82 -10.97 -2.23 19.30
C ALA A 82 -12.09 -3.27 19.05
N PHE A 83 -12.15 -3.89 17.86
CA PHE A 83 -13.09 -4.97 17.59
C PHE A 83 -12.81 -6.24 18.39
N ILE A 84 -11.54 -6.61 18.57
CA ILE A 84 -11.16 -7.75 19.42
C ILE A 84 -11.61 -7.51 20.87
N LEU A 85 -11.37 -6.31 21.41
CA LEU A 85 -11.83 -5.95 22.75
C LEU A 85 -13.35 -5.99 22.85
N ALA A 86 -14.05 -5.36 21.90
CA ALA A 86 -15.51 -5.36 21.86
C ALA A 86 -16.10 -6.77 21.78
N ALA A 87 -15.44 -7.70 21.08
CA ALA A 87 -15.87 -9.09 20.96
C ALA A 87 -15.75 -9.90 22.26
N ILE A 88 -14.82 -9.50 23.15
CA ILE A 88 -14.62 -10.14 24.46
C ILE A 88 -15.67 -9.65 25.47
N PHE A 89 -15.98 -8.35 25.45
CA PHE A 89 -16.94 -7.73 26.37
C PHE A 89 -18.41 -7.86 25.95
N ARG A 90 -18.69 -8.47 24.80
CA ARG A 90 -20.02 -8.72 24.25
C ARG A 90 -20.33 -10.21 24.23
#